data_AF-W1Y2P8-F1
#
_entry.id   AF-W1Y2P8-F1
#
_cell.length_a   1.000
_cell.length_b   1.000
_cell.length_c   1.000
_cell.angle_alpha   90.00
_cell.angle_beta   90.00
_cell.angle_gamma   90.00
#
_symmetry.space_group_name_H-M   'P 1'
#
loop_
_entity.id
_entity.type
_entity.pdbx_description
1 polymer ?
#
loop_
_entity_poly.entity_id
_entity_poly.type
_entity_poly.pdbx_seq_one_letter_code
_entity_poly.pdbx_strand_id
1 'polypeptide(L)'
;FAHSVAYTNSVENALGIEVPQRAHTIRSILLEVERLHSHLLNLGLSCHFVGFDTGFMQFFRVREKSMTMAELLTGSRKTYGLNLIGGVRRDILKEQRLQTLKLVRE
;
A
#
# COMPACT_ATOMS: atom_id res chain seq x y z
N PHE A 1 5.27 2.18 3.54
CA PHE A 1 4.53 3.44 3.40
C PHE A 1 4.23 4.03 4.78
N ALA A 2 3.71 3.25 5.72
CA ALA A 2 3.35 3.67 7.08
C ALA A 2 4.45 4.48 7.79
N HIS A 3 5.70 4.01 7.76
CA HIS A 3 6.84 4.75 8.32
C HIS A 3 7.06 6.11 7.67
N SER A 4 6.97 6.17 6.34
CA SER A 4 7.13 7.42 5.59
C SER A 4 5.98 8.38 5.88
N VAL A 5 4.74 7.88 5.95
CA VAL A 5 3.56 8.71 6.26
C VAL A 5 3.63 9.23 7.69
N ALA A 6 4.04 8.41 8.66
CA ALA A 6 4.22 8.85 10.05
C ALA A 6 5.28 9.96 10.15
N TYR A 7 6.39 9.81 9.42
CA TYR A 7 7.43 10.83 9.34
C TYR A 7 6.89 12.14 8.72
N THR A 8 6.24 12.07 7.55
CA THR A 8 5.72 13.29 6.91
C THR A 8 4.63 13.96 7.73
N ASN A 9 3.70 13.21 8.34
CA ASN A 9 2.66 13.80 9.19
C ASN A 9 3.27 14.51 10.40
N SER A 10 4.32 13.95 11.00
CA SER A 10 5.00 14.58 12.14
C SER A 10 5.64 15.91 11.75
N VAL A 11 6.27 15.96 10.57
CA VAL A 11 6.89 17.18 10.03
C VAL A 11 5.83 18.20 9.61
N GLU A 12 4.77 17.77 8.93
CA GLU A 12 3.65 18.61 8.49
C GLU A 12 2.94 19.26 9.69
N ASN A 13 2.69 18.48 10.74
CA ASN A 13 2.10 18.99 11.99
C ASN A 13 3.03 19.98 12.71
N ALA A 14 4.33 19.72 12.76
CA ALA A 14 5.30 20.60 13.42
C ALA A 14 5.44 21.96 12.69
N LEU A 15 5.28 21.97 11.36
CA LEU A 15 5.38 23.17 10.53
C LEU A 15 4.03 23.85 10.25
N GLY A 16 2.91 23.28 10.71
CA GLY A 16 1.57 23.79 10.45
C GLY A 16 1.17 23.76 8.97
N ILE A 17 1.68 22.80 8.20
CA ILE A 17 1.42 22.68 6.76
C ILE A 17 0.08 21.98 6.54
N GLU A 18 -0.89 22.66 5.92
CA GLU A 18 -2.13 22.03 5.49
C GLU A 18 -1.93 21.25 4.18
N VAL A 19 -2.13 19.94 4.23
CA VAL A 19 -2.01 19.05 3.08
C VAL A 19 -3.35 19.00 2.33
N PRO A 20 -3.36 19.01 0.98
CA PRO A 20 -4.61 18.91 0.21
C PRO A 20 -5.41 17.64 0.53
N GLN A 21 -6.74 17.74 0.58
CA GLN A 21 -7.63 16.60 0.85
C GLN A 21 -7.40 15.41 -0.09
N ARG A 22 -7.05 15.68 -1.37
CA ARG A 22 -6.74 14.64 -2.36
C ARG A 22 -5.46 13.87 -2.03
N ALA A 23 -4.47 14.53 -1.42
CA ALA A 23 -3.26 13.85 -0.96
C ALA A 23 -3.56 12.93 0.23
N HIS A 24 -4.42 13.35 1.16
CA HIS A 24 -4.87 12.49 2.27
C HIS A 24 -5.60 11.24 1.76
N THR A 25 -6.52 11.36 0.79
CA THR A 25 -7.24 10.20 0.27
C THR A 25 -6.32 9.21 -0.45
N ILE A 26 -5.35 9.69 -1.24
CA ILE A 26 -4.35 8.83 -1.88
C ILE A 26 -3.48 8.12 -0.84
N ARG A 27 -3.01 8.85 0.19
CA ARG A 27 -2.23 8.26 1.29
C ARG A 27 -3.04 7.16 1.99
N SER A 28 -4.31 7.39 2.30
CA SER A 28 -5.17 6.39 2.94
C SER A 28 -5.33 5.13 2.08
N ILE A 29 -5.56 5.26 0.77
CA ILE A 29 -5.67 4.12 -0.13
C ILE A 29 -4.38 3.29 -0.11
N LEU A 30 -3.22 3.94 -0.25
CA LEU A 30 -1.93 3.26 -0.26
C LEU A 30 -1.61 2.60 1.09
N LEU A 31 -1.99 3.22 2.21
CA LEU A 31 -1.87 2.62 3.54
C LEU A 31 -2.69 1.34 3.67
N GLU A 32 -3.91 1.30 3.14
CA GLU A 32 -4.75 0.10 3.19
C GLU A 32 -4.21 -1.01 2.27
N VAL A 33 -3.63 -0.67 1.12
CA VAL A 33 -2.93 -1.65 0.27
C VAL A 33 -1.72 -2.25 1.01
N GLU A 34 -0.92 -1.42 1.68
CA GLU A 34 0.20 -1.91 2.49
C GLU A 34 -0.27 -2.73 3.70
N ARG A 35 -1.41 -2.35 4.32
CA ARG A 35 -2.02 -3.11 5.41
C ARG A 35 -2.36 -4.52 4.96
N LEU A 36 -3.07 -4.67 3.84
CA LEU A 36 -3.41 -5.99 3.28
C LEU A 36 -2.15 -6.81 2.99
N HIS A 37 -1.14 -6.20 2.38
CA HIS A 37 0.14 -6.82 2.09
C HIS A 37 0.84 -7.34 3.37
N SER A 38 0.82 -6.56 4.44
CA SER A 38 1.44 -6.91 5.72
C SER A 38 0.67 -8.01 6.46
N HIS A 39 -0.66 -7.96 6.45
CA HIS A 39 -1.48 -9.00 7.11
C HIS A 39 -1.36 -10.35 6.40
N LEU A 40 -1.39 -10.36 5.06
CA LEU A 40 -1.21 -11.59 4.28
C LEU A 40 0.17 -12.22 4.49
N LEU A 41 1.21 -11.40 4.66
CA LEU A 41 2.54 -11.88 5.02
C LEU A 41 2.55 -12.57 6.39
N ASN A 42 1.95 -11.94 7.40
CA ASN A 42 1.87 -12.50 8.75
C ASN A 42 1.06 -13.81 8.80
N LEU A 43 -0.06 -13.88 8.08
CA LEU A 43 -0.87 -15.10 7.97
C LEU A 43 -0.09 -16.22 7.28
N GLY A 44 0.56 -15.93 6.16
CA GLY A 44 1.39 -16.91 5.46
C GLY A 44 2.50 -17.45 6.37
N LEU A 45 3.22 -16.57 7.05
CA LEU A 45 4.30 -16.96 7.96
C LEU A 45 3.78 -17.78 9.15
N SER A 46 2.61 -17.44 9.69
CA SER A 46 1.97 -18.21 10.77
C SER A 46 1.65 -19.64 10.32
N CYS A 47 1.15 -19.82 9.09
CA CYS A 47 0.93 -21.16 8.53
C CYS A 47 2.22 -21.95 8.37
N HIS A 48 3.29 -21.30 7.91
CA HIS A 48 4.60 -21.94 7.76
C HIS A 48 5.17 -22.41 9.10
N PHE A 49 5.07 -21.60 10.16
CA PHE A 49 5.55 -21.98 11.49
C PHE A 49 4.80 -23.16 12.12
N VAL A 50 3.52 -23.36 11.75
CA VAL A 50 2.72 -24.52 12.19
C VAL A 50 2.99 -25.75 11.31
N GLY A 51 3.82 -25.65 10.27
CA GLY A 51 4.13 -26.72 9.33
C GLY A 51 3.10 -26.90 8.21
N PHE A 52 2.21 -25.93 8.01
CA PHE A 52 1.19 -25.95 6.96
C PHE A 52 1.63 -25.14 5.73
N ASP A 53 2.54 -25.72 4.95
CA ASP A 53 3.16 -25.07 3.79
C ASP A 53 2.18 -24.79 2.63
N THR A 54 1.15 -25.62 2.47
CA THR A 54 0.11 -25.37 1.46
C THR A 54 -0.64 -24.06 1.75
N GLY A 55 -0.91 -23.76 3.03
CA GLY A 55 -1.50 -22.49 3.44
C GLY A 55 -0.58 -21.31 3.13
N PHE A 56 0.71 -21.44 3.46
CA PHE A 56 1.72 -20.44 3.12
C PHE A 56 1.69 -20.10 1.61
N MET A 57 1.68 -21.11 0.74
CA MET A 57 1.63 -20.89 -0.72
C MET A 57 0.36 -20.18 -1.18
N GLN A 58 -0.82 -20.51 -0.62
CA GLN A 58 -2.07 -19.82 -0.98
C GLN A 58 -2.09 -18.36 -0.52
N PHE A 59 -1.63 -18.07 0.69
CA PHE A 59 -1.54 -16.69 1.18
C PHE A 59 -0.56 -15.85 0.36
N PHE A 60 0.57 -16.43 -0.06
CA PHE A 60 1.52 -15.75 -0.95
C PHE A 60 0.96 -15.52 -2.36
N ARG A 61 0.16 -16.45 -2.89
CA ARG A 61 -0.56 -16.25 -4.16
C ARG A 61 -1.52 -15.06 -4.09
N VAL A 62 -2.30 -14.95 -3.01
CA VAL A 62 -3.21 -13.79 -2.81
C VAL A 62 -2.41 -12.51 -2.55
N ARG A 63 -1.29 -12.60 -1.85
CA ARG A 63 -0.39 -11.46 -1.61
C ARG A 63 0.18 -10.90 -2.91
N GLU A 64 0.43 -11.72 -3.92
CA GLU A 64 0.91 -11.21 -5.22
C GLU A 64 -0.09 -10.22 -5.83
N LYS A 65 -1.42 -10.49 -5.76
CA LYS A 65 -2.44 -9.53 -6.22
C LYS A 65 -2.29 -8.17 -5.51
N SER A 66 -2.08 -8.16 -4.19
CA SER A 66 -1.87 -6.92 -3.44
C SER A 66 -0.59 -6.18 -3.86
N MET A 67 0.48 -6.92 -4.20
CA MET A 67 1.74 -6.35 -4.70
C MET A 67 1.59 -5.78 -6.11
N THR A 68 0.83 -6.45 -6.97
CA THR A 68 0.49 -5.94 -8.31
C THR A 68 -0.31 -4.64 -8.22
N MET A 69 -1.27 -4.52 -7.28
CA MET A 69 -1.97 -3.25 -7.04
C MET A 69 -1.01 -2.14 -6.65
N ALA A 70 -0.08 -2.45 -5.73
CA ALA A 70 0.91 -1.49 -5.26
C ALA A 70 1.85 -1.05 -6.39
N GLU A 71 2.26 -1.97 -7.27
CA GLU A 71 3.05 -1.69 -8.46
C GLU A 71 2.32 -0.81 -9.47
N LEU A 72 1.04 -1.09 -9.74
CA LEU A 72 0.22 -0.29 -10.65
C LEU A 72 0.06 1.16 -10.17
N LEU A 73 -0.13 1.35 -8.87
CA LEU A 73 -0.35 2.67 -8.27
C LEU A 73 0.95 3.47 -8.09
N THR A 74 2.06 2.79 -7.79
CA THR A 74 3.29 3.47 -7.35
C THR A 74 4.50 3.28 -8.26
N GLY A 75 4.45 2.31 -9.17
CA GLY A 75 5.59 1.84 -9.95
C GLY A 75 6.57 0.94 -9.18
N SER A 76 6.32 0.68 -7.89
CA SER A 76 7.15 -0.21 -7.07
C SER A 76 6.30 -1.19 -6.27
N ARG A 77 6.86 -2.37 -6.00
CA ARG A 77 6.16 -3.45 -5.28
C ARG A 77 6.23 -3.34 -3.75
N LYS A 78 7.25 -2.66 -3.20
CA LYS A 78 7.51 -2.60 -1.74
C LYS A 78 7.85 -1.19 -1.25
N THR A 79 8.75 -0.50 -1.94
CA THR A 79 9.23 0.83 -1.54
C THR A 79 8.49 1.91 -2.32
N TYR A 80 7.45 2.45 -1.69
CA TYR A 80 6.60 3.48 -2.28
C TYR A 80 7.27 4.86 -2.21
N GLY A 81 7.95 5.28 -3.28
CA GLY A 81 8.59 6.61 -3.40
C GLY A 81 7.61 7.76 -3.71
N LEU A 82 6.39 7.67 -3.18
CA LEU A 82 5.25 8.52 -3.53
C LEU A 82 4.94 9.59 -2.49
N ASN A 83 5.27 9.32 -1.23
CA ASN A 83 4.99 10.23 -0.13
C ASN A 83 6.06 11.33 -0.04
N LEU A 84 5.63 12.58 0.08
CA LEU A 84 6.47 13.75 0.24
C LEU A 84 5.89 14.65 1.35
N ILE A 85 6.73 15.48 1.95
CA ILE A 85 6.25 16.52 2.88
C ILE A 85 5.42 17.53 2.07
N GLY A 86 4.21 17.84 2.53
CA GLY A 86 3.25 18.70 1.84
C GLY A 86 2.30 17.96 0.89
N GLY A 87 2.39 16.63 0.77
CA GLY A 87 1.43 15.84 0.01
C GLY A 87 2.00 14.59 -0.66
N VAL A 88 1.75 14.44 -1.96
CA VAL A 88 2.05 13.23 -2.72
C VAL A 88 2.70 13.59 -4.06
N ARG A 89 3.73 12.84 -4.46
CA ARG A 89 4.53 13.11 -5.67
C ARG A 89 3.76 12.93 -6.97
N ARG A 90 2.86 11.96 -7.03
CA ARG A 90 2.11 11.58 -8.23
C ARG A 90 0.65 11.32 -7.85
N ASP A 91 -0.24 11.78 -8.71
CA ASP A 91 -1.66 11.46 -8.59
C ASP A 91 -1.98 10.10 -9.24
N ILE A 92 -3.12 9.50 -8.89
CA ILE A 92 -3.62 8.27 -9.48
C ILE A 92 -4.34 8.61 -10.78
N LEU A 93 -3.81 8.14 -11.92
CA LEU A 93 -4.41 8.32 -13.23
C LEU A 93 -5.68 7.47 -13.39
N LYS A 94 -6.59 7.91 -14.27
CA LYS A 94 -7.87 7.23 -14.54
C LYS A 94 -7.68 5.78 -14.97
N GLU A 95 -6.67 5.52 -15.80
CA GLU A 95 -6.33 4.17 -16.29
C GLU A 95 -5.87 3.25 -15.15
N GLN A 96 -4.97 3.74 -14.30
CA GLN A 96 -4.49 3.00 -13.12
C GLN A 96 -5.65 2.64 -12.21
N ARG A 97 -6.56 3.58 -11.95
CA ARG A 97 -7.77 3.34 -11.15
C ARG A 97 -8.64 2.22 -11.74
N LEU A 98 -8.88 2.23 -13.05
CA LEU A 98 -9.70 1.20 -13.70
C LEU A 98 -9.05 -0.19 -13.61
N GLN A 99 -7.73 -0.26 -13.79
CA GLN A 99 -6.99 -1.51 -13.65
C GLN A 99 -7.02 -2.04 -12.21
N THR A 100 -6.82 -1.18 -11.20
CA THR A 100 -6.92 -1.58 -9.80
C THR A 100 -8.31 -2.09 -9.45
N LEU A 101 -9.38 -1.43 -9.93
CA LEU A 101 -10.76 -1.86 -9.70
C LEU A 101 -11.08 -3.22 -10.35
N LYS A 102 -10.49 -3.49 -11.53
CA LYS A 102 -10.63 -4.79 -12.19
C LYS A 102 -9.96 -5.89 -11.37
N LEU A 103 -8.76 -5.63 -10.86
CA LEU A 103 -7.98 -6.60 -10.09
C LEU A 103 -8.61 -6.92 -8.72
N VAL A 104 -9.33 -5.96 -8.12
CA VAL A 104 -10.09 -6.17 -6.87
C VAL A 104 -11.34 -7.03 -7.08
N ARG A 105 -11.90 -7.05 -8.31
CA ARG A 105 -13.09 -7.84 -8.63
C ARG A 105 -12.79 -9.30 -9.02
N GLU A 106 -11.53 -9.63 -9.28
CA GLU A 106 -11.02 -11.00 -9.53
C GLU A 106 -10.67 -11.75 -8.26
#